data_AF-A0A962Y759-F1
#
_entry.id   AF-A0A962Y759-F1
#
_cell.length_a   1.000
_cell.length_b   1.000
_cell.length_c   1.000
_cell.angle_alpha   90.00
_cell.angle_beta   90.00
_cell.angle_gamma   90.00
#
_symmetry.space_group_name_H-M   'P 1'
#
loop_
_entity.id
_entity.type
_entity.pdbx_description
1 polymer ?
#
loop_
_entity_poly.entity_id
_entity_poly.type
_entity_poly.pdbx_seq_one_letter_code
_entity_poly.pdbx_strand_id
1 'polypeptide(L)'
;MSQKQGESEGKTVVPLRGVRAMIADKMVNSLREGAQLTHHGSCDATGLLACKTRLAAEGQKASVEDIINKCVVEVLKRHPDINGTVEGKQIQLSSSVDLCVAIALPGNLL
;
A
#
# COMPACT_ATOMS: atom_id res chain seq x y z
N MET A 1 -21.44 -14.96 -25.75
CA MET A 1 -21.64 -16.26 -25.08
C MET A 1 -22.16 -16.01 -23.67
N SER A 2 -23.39 -16.45 -23.43
CA SER A 2 -24.15 -16.29 -22.19
C SER A 2 -23.60 -17.23 -21.11
N GLN A 3 -23.26 -16.72 -19.93
CA GLN A 3 -22.99 -17.56 -18.76
C GLN A 3 -24.21 -17.53 -17.84
N LYS A 4 -24.92 -18.65 -17.80
CA LYS A 4 -26.02 -18.98 -16.89
C LYS A 4 -25.58 -18.82 -15.43
N GLN A 5 -26.41 -18.15 -14.63
CA GLN A 5 -26.38 -18.25 -13.18
C GLN A 5 -26.73 -19.68 -12.78
N GLY A 6 -25.83 -20.34 -12.05
CA GLY A 6 -26.10 -21.61 -11.39
C GLY A 6 -26.72 -21.31 -10.03
N GLU A 7 -28.00 -21.60 -9.89
CA GLU A 7 -28.72 -21.59 -8.62
C GLU A 7 -28.45 -22.93 -7.92
N SER A 8 -27.83 -22.88 -6.74
CA SER A 8 -27.67 -24.02 -5.82
C SER A 8 -28.44 -23.67 -4.56
N GLU A 9 -29.31 -24.57 -4.10
CA GLU A 9 -30.32 -24.36 -3.06
C GLU A 9 -29.89 -23.36 -1.96
N GLY A 10 -30.53 -22.19 -1.97
CA GLY A 10 -30.37 -21.13 -0.96
C GLY A 10 -29.14 -20.21 -1.11
N LYS A 11 -28.32 -20.33 -2.16
CA LYS A 11 -27.11 -19.50 -2.34
C LYS A 11 -27.16 -18.65 -3.60
N THR A 12 -27.00 -17.33 -3.42
CA THR A 12 -26.73 -16.38 -4.51
C THR A 12 -25.26 -16.44 -4.89
N VAL A 13 -24.96 -16.85 -6.13
CA VAL A 13 -23.60 -16.88 -6.67
C VAL A 13 -23.27 -15.55 -7.35
N VAL A 14 -22.26 -14.84 -6.83
CA VAL A 14 -21.71 -13.62 -7.44
C VAL A 14 -20.31 -13.93 -7.98
N PRO A 15 -20.11 -14.03 -9.31
CA PRO A 15 -18.80 -14.34 -9.85
C PRO A 15 -17.86 -13.13 -9.74
N LEU A 16 -16.62 -13.38 -9.31
CA LEU A 16 -15.56 -12.39 -9.40
C LEU A 16 -15.14 -12.23 -10.87
N ARG A 17 -15.08 -10.98 -11.35
CA ARG A 17 -14.72 -10.64 -12.73
C ARG A 17 -13.84 -9.40 -12.80
N GLY A 18 -13.02 -9.32 -13.85
CA GLY A 18 -12.19 -8.16 -14.16
C GLY A 18 -11.25 -7.79 -13.00
N VAL A 19 -11.18 -6.50 -12.69
CA VAL A 19 -10.23 -5.98 -11.69
C VAL A 19 -10.48 -6.56 -10.29
N ARG A 20 -11.74 -6.81 -9.90
CA ARG A 20 -12.05 -7.42 -8.60
C ARG A 20 -11.51 -8.84 -8.46
N ALA A 21 -11.53 -9.62 -9.55
CA ALA A 21 -10.91 -10.95 -9.54
C ALA A 21 -9.38 -10.84 -9.40
N MET A 22 -8.75 -9.96 -10.19
CA MET A 22 -7.30 -9.75 -10.14
C MET A 22 -6.81 -9.29 -8.75
N ILE A 23 -7.52 -8.35 -8.12
CA ILE A 23 -7.19 -7.89 -6.76
C ILE A 23 -7.31 -9.03 -5.76
N ALA A 24 -8.40 -9.80 -5.82
CA ALA A 24 -8.58 -10.95 -4.94
C ALA A 24 -7.43 -11.95 -5.07
N ASP A 25 -7.06 -12.30 -6.30
CA ASP A 25 -5.96 -13.24 -6.57
C ASP A 25 -4.62 -12.70 -6.03
N LYS A 26 -4.29 -11.43 -6.30
CA LYS A 26 -3.06 -10.79 -5.81
C LYS A 26 -3.00 -10.71 -4.28
N MET A 27 -4.10 -10.33 -3.63
CA MET A 27 -4.17 -10.23 -2.18
C MET A 27 -3.97 -11.59 -1.52
N VAL A 28 -4.63 -12.63 -2.04
CA VAL A 28 -4.45 -14.00 -1.54
C VAL A 28 -3.03 -14.48 -1.77
N ASN A 29 -2.42 -14.17 -2.91
CA ASN A 29 -1.03 -14.53 -3.18
C ASN A 29 -0.07 -13.87 -2.18
N SER A 30 -0.22 -12.57 -1.95
CA SER A 30 0.60 -11.79 -1.00
C SER A 30 0.56 -12.38 0.42
N LEU A 31 -0.63 -12.78 0.90
CA LEU A 31 -0.80 -13.41 2.21
C LEU A 31 -0.18 -14.81 2.30
N ARG A 32 -0.17 -15.56 1.19
CA ARG A 32 0.38 -16.92 1.15
C ARG A 32 1.91 -16.92 1.10
N GLU A 33 2.49 -15.99 0.36
CA GLU A 33 3.94 -15.92 0.13
C GLU A 33 4.67 -15.19 1.25
N GLY A 34 4.06 -14.17 1.84
CA GLY A 34 4.68 -13.37 2.89
C GLY A 34 4.42 -13.89 4.31
N ALA A 35 5.47 -13.96 5.14
CA ALA A 35 5.31 -14.07 6.58
C ALA A 35 4.89 -12.70 7.15
N GLN A 36 3.58 -12.48 7.28
CA GLN A 36 3.04 -11.19 7.70
C GLN A 36 3.14 -11.00 9.22
N LEU A 37 3.63 -9.84 9.64
CA LEU A 37 3.61 -9.36 11.03
C LEU A 37 3.09 -7.92 11.03
N THR A 38 2.07 -7.66 11.86
CA THR A 38 1.55 -6.29 12.04
C THR A 38 2.11 -5.69 13.32
N HIS A 39 2.97 -4.68 13.18
CA HIS A 39 3.47 -3.88 14.29
C HIS A 39 2.60 -2.62 14.48
N HIS A 40 2.18 -2.37 15.73
CA HIS A 40 1.41 -1.18 16.08
C HIS A 40 2.28 -0.21 16.88
N GLY A 41 2.20 1.07 16.56
CA GLY A 41 2.93 2.13 17.26
C GLY A 41 2.22 3.47 17.13
N SER A 42 2.54 4.39 18.05
CA SER A 42 2.09 5.78 18.01
C SER A 42 3.30 6.71 18.11
N CYS A 43 3.15 7.93 17.62
CA CYS A 43 4.17 8.97 17.73
C CYS A 43 3.51 10.33 17.93
N ASP A 44 4.26 11.26 18.52
CA ASP A 44 3.84 12.65 18.60
C ASP A 44 3.96 13.32 17.23
N ALA A 45 2.84 13.80 16.69
CA ALA A 45 2.75 14.46 15.40
C ALA A 45 2.93 15.99 15.46
N THR A 46 3.20 16.57 16.63
CA THR A 46 3.32 18.03 16.83
C THR A 46 4.35 18.64 15.87
N GLY A 47 5.54 18.04 15.77
CA GLY A 47 6.59 18.51 14.86
C GLY A 47 6.20 18.42 13.38
N LEU A 48 5.44 17.39 13.01
CA LEU A 48 4.94 17.21 11.65
C LEU A 48 3.96 18.32 11.27
N LEU A 49 3.01 18.63 12.15
CA LEU A 49 2.03 19.70 11.92
C LEU A 49 2.69 21.09 11.92
N ALA A 50 3.68 21.32 12.77
CA ALA A 50 4.48 22.55 12.74
C ALA A 50 5.22 22.71 11.41
N CYS A 51 5.81 21.64 10.88
CA CYS A 51 6.46 21.64 9.57
C CYS A 51 5.48 21.99 8.45
N LYS A 52 4.28 21.39 8.44
CA LYS A 52 3.22 21.70 7.48
C LYS A 52 2.83 23.19 7.50
N THR A 53 2.65 23.76 8.69
CA THR A 53 2.30 25.18 8.85
C THR A 53 3.42 26.09 8.36
N ARG A 54 4.68 25.76 8.67
CA ARG A 54 5.85 26.52 8.21
C ARG A 54 5.94 26.52 6.67
N LEU A 55 5.83 25.35 6.03
CA LEU A 55 5.85 25.24 4.57
C LEU A 55 4.73 26.05 3.92
N ALA A 56 3.52 26.01 4.50
CA ALA A 56 2.40 26.80 4.01
C ALA A 56 2.66 28.32 4.10
N ALA A 57 3.31 28.79 5.17
CA ALA A 57 3.72 30.18 5.33
C ALA A 57 4.81 30.60 4.31
N GLU A 58 5.64 29.66 3.88
CA GLU A 58 6.63 29.83 2.80
C GLU A 58 6.00 29.72 1.39
N GLY A 59 4.67 29.59 1.30
CA GLY A 59 3.95 29.46 0.03
C GLY A 59 3.94 28.05 -0.56
N GLN A 60 4.50 27.06 0.15
CA GLN A 60 4.52 25.66 -0.26
C GLN A 60 3.42 24.86 0.45
N LYS A 61 2.34 24.57 -0.28
CA LYS A 61 1.25 23.74 0.27
C LYS A 61 1.63 22.26 0.21
N ALA A 62 2.06 21.72 1.34
CA ALA A 62 2.25 20.28 1.55
C ALA A 62 1.11 19.68 2.38
N SER A 63 0.67 18.48 2.03
CA SER A 63 -0.24 17.66 2.83
C SER A 63 0.51 16.97 3.98
N VAL A 64 -0.24 16.34 4.89
CA VAL A 64 0.35 15.48 5.92
C VAL A 64 1.02 14.26 5.28
N GLU A 65 0.40 13.66 4.26
CA GLU A 65 0.95 12.52 3.52
C GLU A 65 2.29 12.86 2.86
N ASP A 66 2.44 14.06 2.27
CA ASP A 66 3.70 14.45 1.63
C ASP A 66 4.88 14.44 2.63
N ILE A 67 4.63 14.95 3.84
CA ILE A 67 5.63 15.00 4.90
C ILE A 67 5.91 13.59 5.43
N ILE A 68 4.88 12.77 5.61
CA ILE A 68 5.04 11.35 6.01
C ILE A 68 5.85 10.60 4.95
N ASN A 69 5.51 10.72 3.68
CA ASN A 69 6.19 10.06 2.56
C ASN A 69 7.67 10.45 2.52
N LYS A 70 7.98 11.74 2.74
CA LYS A 70 9.37 12.19 2.86
C LYS A 70 10.08 11.51 4.04
N CYS A 71 9.46 11.43 5.21
CA CYS A 71 10.03 10.73 6.37
C CYS A 71 10.26 9.23 6.08
N VAL A 72 9.28 8.55 5.44
CA VAL A 72 9.39 7.14 5.06
C VAL A 72 10.56 6.92 4.10
N VAL A 73 10.70 7.74 3.06
CA VAL A 73 11.83 7.66 2.11
C VAL A 73 13.17 7.82 2.82
N GLU A 74 13.29 8.76 3.76
CA GLU A 74 14.53 8.95 4.53
C GLU A 74 14.83 7.76 5.44
N VAL A 75 13.81 7.14 6.04
CA VAL A 75 13.95 5.93 6.87
C VAL A 75 14.41 4.75 6.01
N LEU A 76 13.77 4.50 4.86
CA LEU A 76 14.12 3.40 3.97
C LEU A 76 15.57 3.50 3.45
N LYS A 77 16.08 4.72 3.23
CA LYS A 77 17.49 4.95 2.87
C LYS A 77 18.47 4.61 4.00
N ARG A 78 18.07 4.83 5.26
CA ARG A 78 18.90 4.52 6.45
C ARG A 78 18.82 3.04 6.85
N HIS A 79 17.75 2.36 6.45
CA HIS A 79 17.48 0.96 6.77
C HIS A 79 17.21 0.17 5.48
N PRO A 80 18.25 -0.08 4.66
CA PRO A 80 18.09 -0.64 3.30
C PRO A 80 17.46 -2.03 3.31
N ASP A 81 17.61 -2.82 4.37
CA ASP A 81 17.01 -4.15 4.50
C ASP A 81 15.47 -4.12 4.43
N ILE A 82 14.84 -2.99 4.81
CA ILE A 82 13.39 -2.80 4.73
C ILE A 82 12.94 -2.51 3.29
N ASN A 83 13.83 -1.94 2.46
CA ASN A 83 13.60 -1.66 1.03
C ASN A 83 14.02 -2.85 0.13
N GLY A 84 14.41 -3.97 0.73
CA GLY A 84 14.88 -5.15 0.00
C GLY A 84 13.74 -6.01 -0.55
N THR A 85 14.00 -6.71 -1.65
CA THR A 85 13.10 -7.73 -2.21
C THR A 85 13.73 -9.10 -2.10
N VAL A 86 12.96 -10.10 -1.67
CA VAL A 86 13.41 -11.49 -1.62
C VAL A 86 13.12 -12.16 -2.96
N GLU A 87 14.16 -12.63 -3.64
CA GLU A 87 14.06 -13.41 -4.87
C GLU A 87 14.78 -14.76 -4.70
N GLY A 88 14.00 -15.84 -4.69
CA GLY A 88 14.52 -17.19 -4.42
C GLY A 88 15.12 -17.31 -3.02
N LYS A 89 16.45 -17.45 -2.92
CA LYS A 89 17.20 -17.52 -1.65
C LYS A 89 18.15 -16.34 -1.46
N GLN A 90 17.83 -15.20 -2.07
CA GLN A 90 18.65 -13.99 -2.05
C GLN A 90 17.80 -12.77 -1.72
N ILE A 91 18.43 -11.76 -1.11
CA ILE A 91 17.84 -10.45 -0.86
C ILE A 91 18.50 -9.46 -1.82
N GLN A 92 17.69 -8.78 -2.63
CA GLN A 92 18.14 -7.72 -3.52
C GLN A 92 17.86 -6.37 -2.86
N LEU A 93 18.92 -5.57 -2.68
CA LEU A 93 18.83 -4.24 -2.08
C LEU A 93 18.97 -3.17 -3.17
N SER A 94 18.07 -2.18 -3.16
CA SER A 94 18.10 -1.03 -4.06
C SER A 94 18.53 0.24 -3.32
N SER A 95 19.33 1.07 -3.99
CA SER A 95 19.66 2.43 -3.51
C SER A 95 18.54 3.44 -3.81
N SER A 96 17.71 3.15 -4.82
CA SER A 96 16.51 3.91 -5.13
C SER A 96 15.36 3.49 -4.22
N VAL A 97 14.52 4.47 -3.86
CA VAL A 97 13.27 4.23 -3.12
C VAL A 97 12.11 4.61 -4.02
N ASP A 98 11.35 3.62 -4.43
CA ASP A 98 10.13 3.77 -5.23
C ASP A 98 8.91 3.56 -4.33
N LEU A 99 8.33 4.66 -3.86
CA LEU A 99 7.21 4.64 -2.91
C LEU A 99 5.87 4.76 -3.64
N CYS A 100 5.04 3.72 -3.55
CA CYS A 100 3.67 3.73 -4.03
C CYS A 100 2.69 4.19 -2.95
N VAL A 101 1.69 4.97 -3.33
CA VAL A 101 0.60 5.42 -2.43
C VAL A 101 -0.72 4.93 -3.01
N ALA A 102 -1.53 4.29 -2.16
CA ALA A 102 -2.79 3.70 -2.55
C ALA A 102 -3.86 4.78 -2.77
N ILE A 103 -4.50 4.80 -3.93
CA ILE A 103 -5.53 5.79 -4.28
C ILE A 103 -6.89 5.10 -4.45
N ALA A 104 -7.83 5.44 -3.58
CA ALA A 104 -9.19 4.92 -3.64
C ALA A 104 -9.94 5.45 -4.86
N LEU A 105 -10.50 4.54 -5.65
CA LEU A 105 -11.39 4.84 -6.77
C LEU A 105 -12.80 4.29 -6.49
N PRO A 106 -13.84 4.80 -7.17
CA PRO A 106 -15.18 4.21 -7.07
C PRO A 106 -15.16 2.71 -7.41
N GLY A 107 -15.32 1.88 -6.37
CA GLY A 107 -15.33 0.42 -6.50
C GLY A 107 -13.97 -0.24 -6.82
N ASN A 108 -12.84 0.48 -6.69
CA ASN A 108 -11.51 -0.03 -7.04
C ASN A 108 -10.36 0.67 -6.27
N LEU A 109 -9.11 0.24 -6.50
CA LEU A 109 -7.88 0.85 -5.99
C LEU A 109 -6.84 1.00 -7.10
N LEU A 110 -6.06 2.08 -7.05
CA LEU A 110 -4.78 2.24 -7.78
C LEU A 110 -3.61 2.19 -6.81
#